data_AF-A0A4R0P566-F1
#
_entry.id   AF-A0A4R0P566-F1
#
_cell.length_a   1.000
_cell.length_b   1.000
_cell.length_c   1.000
_cell.angle_alpha   90.00
_cell.angle_beta   90.00
_cell.angle_gamma   90.00
#
_symmetry.space_group_name_H-M   'P 1'
#
loop_
_entity.id
_entity.type
_entity.pdbx_description
1 polymer ?
#
loop_
_entity_poly.entity_id
_entity_poly.type
_entity_poly.pdbx_seq_one_letter_code
_entity_poly.pdbx_strand_id
1 'polypeptide(L)'
;MSLIADEGLIPGWRCYNWRNARALLEHAFANEWHDLIEVLSAFQLTHSQLAAKGGNKTEIAGALDSEFYKRGWVEKQFHTAISVDGVTEESPTHDIDCYRNRVAMELEWNNKDPFYDRDLNNFRLLFDLRVVDVGVMVTRSTELMQWLRANHKMLDKASGTYGASTTHFGKLEPRILGGGAGGCPVFVFAMTEQLYIDDR
;
A
#
# COMPACT_ATOMS: atom_id res chain seq x y z
N MET A 1 2.81 17.40 13.57
CA MET A 1 3.63 16.85 12.46
C MET A 1 2.65 16.15 11.52
N SER A 2 2.61 16.50 10.24
CA SER A 2 1.74 15.87 9.24
C SER A 2 2.62 15.26 8.14
N LEU A 3 2.12 14.26 7.41
CA LEU A 3 2.80 13.86 6.18
C LEU A 3 2.78 15.04 5.21
N ILE A 4 3.83 15.19 4.41
CA ILE A 4 3.86 16.20 3.35
C ILE A 4 3.08 15.62 2.18
N ALA A 5 1.94 16.23 1.87
CA ALA A 5 1.15 15.89 0.70
C ALA A 5 1.85 16.43 -0.56
N ASP A 6 1.95 15.59 -1.57
CA ASP A 6 2.47 15.92 -2.89
C ASP A 6 1.32 15.81 -3.89
N GLU A 7 0.60 16.91 -4.02
CA GLU A 7 -0.56 17.00 -4.89
C GLU A 7 -0.08 17.20 -6.32
N GLY A 8 -0.19 16.16 -7.15
CA GLY A 8 0.08 16.25 -8.59
C GLY A 8 1.23 15.38 -9.12
N LEU A 9 1.84 14.53 -8.30
CA LEU A 9 2.84 13.57 -8.78
C LEU A 9 2.26 12.61 -9.83
N ILE A 10 1.09 12.03 -9.55
CA ILE A 10 0.35 11.18 -10.48
C ILE A 10 -1.12 11.64 -10.48
N PRO A 11 -1.71 11.96 -11.64
CA PRO A 11 -3.14 12.26 -11.73
C PRO A 11 -3.99 11.15 -11.12
N GLY A 12 -5.00 11.53 -10.33
CA GLY A 12 -5.85 10.58 -9.63
C GLY A 12 -5.27 9.94 -8.37
N TRP A 13 -4.05 10.31 -7.96
CA TRP A 13 -3.43 9.86 -6.71
C TRP A 13 -3.14 11.02 -5.76
N ARG A 14 -3.34 10.79 -4.46
CA ARG A 14 -2.81 11.63 -3.37
C ARG A 14 -1.55 10.96 -2.84
N CYS A 15 -0.42 11.64 -2.93
CA CYS A 15 0.87 11.10 -2.52
C CYS A 15 1.32 11.72 -1.20
N TYR A 16 1.89 10.91 -0.31
CA TYR A 16 2.35 11.37 0.99
C TYR A 16 3.75 10.86 1.30
N ASN A 17 4.61 11.79 1.72
CA ASN A 17 6.01 11.49 2.01
C ASN A 17 6.26 11.50 3.52
N TRP A 18 6.81 10.40 4.04
CA TRP A 18 7.27 10.27 5.43
C TRP A 18 8.76 9.95 5.49
N ARG A 19 9.51 10.72 6.30
CA ARG A 19 10.96 10.55 6.52
C ARG A 19 11.79 10.49 5.22
N ASN A 20 11.49 11.38 4.28
CA ASN A 20 12.22 11.52 3.00
C ASN A 20 12.21 10.27 2.11
N ALA A 21 11.20 9.41 2.24
CA ALA A 21 11.03 8.23 1.40
C ALA A 21 11.11 8.56 -0.10
N ARG A 22 10.52 9.70 -0.53
CA ARG A 22 10.59 10.15 -1.92
C ARG A 22 12.03 10.31 -2.42
N ALA A 23 12.88 10.98 -1.66
CA ALA A 23 14.26 11.22 -2.07
C ALA A 23 15.07 9.92 -2.19
N LEU A 24 14.81 8.94 -1.30
CA LEU A 24 15.40 7.62 -1.40
C LEU A 24 14.93 6.91 -2.68
N LEU A 25 13.63 6.90 -2.93
CA LEU A 25 13.05 6.28 -4.13
C LEU A 25 13.62 6.92 -5.42
N GLU A 26 13.60 8.25 -5.51
CA GLU A 26 14.03 8.98 -6.71
C GLU A 26 15.53 8.84 -7.01
N HIS A 27 16.38 8.77 -5.98
CA HIS A 27 17.84 8.85 -6.17
C HIS A 27 18.58 7.54 -5.91
N ALA A 28 18.14 6.73 -4.94
CA ALA A 28 18.78 5.46 -4.59
C ALA A 28 18.10 4.24 -5.24
N PHE A 29 16.79 4.34 -5.53
CA PHE A 29 15.99 3.26 -6.10
C PHE A 29 15.28 3.70 -7.39
N ALA A 30 15.99 4.41 -8.27
CA ALA A 30 15.41 5.09 -9.42
C ALA A 30 14.65 4.15 -10.39
N ASN A 31 15.09 2.89 -10.51
CA ASN A 31 14.39 1.89 -11.34
C ASN A 31 13.07 1.47 -10.69
N GLU A 32 13.09 1.19 -9.38
CA GLU A 32 11.88 0.85 -8.62
C GLU A 32 10.90 2.04 -8.60
N TRP A 33 11.41 3.27 -8.47
CA TRP A 33 10.61 4.48 -8.59
C TRP A 33 9.97 4.62 -9.97
N HIS A 34 10.73 4.39 -11.04
CA HIS A 34 10.19 4.43 -12.39
C HIS A 34 9.04 3.43 -12.58
N ASP A 35 9.21 2.19 -12.09
CA ASP A 35 8.15 1.18 -12.11
C ASP A 35 6.91 1.64 -11.35
N LEU A 36 7.07 2.16 -10.13
CA LEU A 36 5.96 2.67 -9.32
C LEU A 36 5.19 3.75 -10.07
N ILE A 37 5.87 4.74 -10.64
CA ILE A 37 5.22 5.81 -11.39
C ILE A 37 4.51 5.25 -12.63
N GLU A 38 5.16 4.41 -13.43
CA GLU A 38 4.60 3.89 -14.67
C GLU A 38 3.37 3.02 -14.43
N VAL A 39 3.46 2.07 -13.48
CA VAL A 39 2.36 1.16 -13.15
C VAL A 39 1.18 1.93 -12.55
N LEU A 40 1.43 2.81 -11.58
CA LEU A 40 0.35 3.54 -10.90
C LEU A 40 -0.27 4.63 -11.80
N SER A 41 0.48 5.20 -12.74
CA SER A 41 -0.06 6.15 -13.73
C SER A 41 -0.99 5.48 -14.75
N ALA A 42 -0.75 4.20 -15.07
CA ALA A 42 -1.58 3.42 -15.99
C ALA A 42 -2.78 2.76 -15.31
N PHE A 43 -2.81 2.72 -13.97
CA PHE A 43 -3.85 2.05 -13.20
C PHE A 43 -5.20 2.77 -13.31
N GLN A 44 -6.27 1.99 -13.43
CA GLN A 44 -7.66 2.47 -13.44
C GLN A 44 -8.53 1.57 -12.56
N LEU A 45 -9.55 2.16 -11.96
CA LEU A 45 -10.57 1.47 -11.15
C LEU A 45 -11.83 1.30 -12.01
N THR A 46 -11.99 0.14 -12.63
CA THR A 46 -13.15 -0.10 -13.51
C THR A 46 -14.43 -0.36 -12.73
N HIS A 47 -15.58 -0.04 -13.32
CA HIS A 47 -16.89 -0.34 -12.74
C HIS A 47 -17.08 -1.84 -12.54
N SER A 48 -16.71 -2.64 -13.53
CA SER A 48 -16.76 -4.11 -13.46
C SER A 48 -16.00 -4.65 -12.24
N GLN A 49 -14.76 -4.22 -11.99
CA GLN A 49 -13.96 -4.62 -10.83
C GLN A 49 -14.61 -4.20 -9.49
N LEU A 50 -15.16 -2.99 -9.42
CA LEU A 50 -15.83 -2.50 -8.22
C LEU A 50 -17.15 -3.25 -7.96
N ALA A 51 -17.90 -3.60 -9.00
CA ALA A 51 -19.18 -4.29 -8.92
C ALA A 51 -19.04 -5.80 -8.63
N ALA A 52 -17.92 -6.42 -9.00
CA ALA A 52 -17.64 -7.85 -8.82
C ALA A 52 -17.91 -8.35 -7.38
N LYS A 53 -18.72 -9.41 -7.21
CA LYS A 53 -19.06 -9.98 -5.90
C LYS A 53 -17.81 -10.60 -5.25
N GLY A 54 -17.66 -10.41 -3.93
CA GLY A 54 -16.39 -10.57 -3.20
C GLY A 54 -15.64 -11.90 -3.37
N GLY A 55 -14.30 -11.81 -3.23
CA GLY A 55 -13.32 -12.90 -3.18
C GLY A 55 -12.01 -12.41 -2.52
N ASN A 56 -11.26 -13.33 -1.89
CA ASN A 56 -9.98 -13.03 -1.23
C ASN A 56 -8.96 -12.45 -2.23
N LYS A 57 -8.21 -11.41 -1.81
CA LYS A 57 -7.34 -10.55 -2.63
C LYS A 57 -8.06 -10.16 -3.93
N THR A 58 -8.85 -9.07 -3.85
CA THR A 58 -9.70 -8.59 -4.96
C THR A 58 -8.94 -8.54 -6.28
N GLU A 59 -9.63 -8.80 -7.39
CA GLU A 59 -9.11 -8.68 -8.76
C GLU A 59 -8.24 -7.43 -8.98
N ILE A 60 -8.61 -6.32 -8.33
CA ILE A 60 -7.85 -5.06 -8.31
C ILE A 60 -6.43 -5.24 -7.77
N ALA A 61 -6.28 -5.92 -6.64
CA ALA A 61 -4.99 -6.11 -5.99
C ALA A 61 -4.10 -7.06 -6.79
N GLY A 62 -4.64 -8.21 -7.19
CA GLY A 62 -3.90 -9.16 -8.02
C GLY A 62 -3.51 -8.61 -9.39
N ALA A 63 -4.36 -7.77 -10.00
CA ALA A 63 -4.04 -7.10 -11.26
C ALA A 63 -2.88 -6.12 -11.09
N LEU A 64 -2.88 -5.32 -10.01
CA LEU A 64 -1.80 -4.38 -9.75
C LEU A 64 -0.48 -5.09 -9.42
N ASP A 65 -0.51 -6.10 -8.53
CA ASP A 65 0.65 -6.94 -8.20
C ASP A 65 1.27 -7.56 -9.47
N SER A 66 0.43 -8.06 -10.37
CA SER A 66 0.88 -8.69 -11.62
C SER A 66 1.67 -7.75 -12.53
N GLU A 67 1.33 -6.46 -12.59
CA GLU A 67 2.10 -5.48 -13.36
C GLU A 67 3.50 -5.25 -12.76
N PHE A 68 3.62 -5.27 -11.44
CA PHE A 68 4.92 -5.22 -10.77
C PHE A 68 5.71 -6.52 -10.98
N TYR A 69 5.07 -7.68 -10.94
CA TYR A 69 5.75 -8.96 -11.16
C TYR A 69 6.36 -9.07 -12.56
N LYS A 70 5.69 -8.53 -13.59
CA LYS A 70 6.26 -8.43 -14.96
C LYS A 70 7.56 -7.61 -15.01
N ARG A 71 7.78 -6.74 -14.04
CA ARG A 71 8.97 -5.88 -13.91
C ARG A 71 10.04 -6.48 -12.98
N GLY A 72 9.82 -7.69 -12.47
CA GLY A 72 10.79 -8.39 -11.61
C GLY A 72 10.64 -8.10 -10.12
N TRP A 73 9.53 -7.49 -9.71
CA TRP A 73 9.11 -7.51 -8.30
C TRP A 73 8.62 -8.92 -7.94
N VAL A 74 8.70 -9.28 -6.66
CA VAL A 74 8.26 -10.60 -6.18
C VAL A 74 7.51 -10.47 -4.86
N GLU A 75 6.48 -11.29 -4.66
CA GLU A 75 5.97 -11.54 -3.30
C GLU A 75 7.09 -12.19 -2.47
N LYS A 76 7.29 -11.71 -1.25
CA LYS A 76 8.42 -12.16 -0.45
C LYS A 76 8.14 -12.23 1.05
N GLN A 77 8.26 -13.44 1.57
CA GLN A 77 8.37 -13.69 3.01
C GLN A 77 9.83 -13.66 3.45
N PHE A 78 10.13 -12.90 4.51
CA PHE A 78 11.46 -12.88 5.13
C PHE A 78 11.45 -13.65 6.43
N HIS A 79 12.12 -14.80 6.49
CA HIS A 79 12.26 -15.54 7.74
C HIS A 79 13.31 -14.83 8.61
N THR A 80 12.90 -14.35 9.79
CA THR A 80 13.79 -13.63 10.72
C THR A 80 13.88 -14.38 12.03
N ALA A 81 15.04 -14.31 12.69
CA ALA A 81 15.25 -14.91 14.00
C ALA A 81 16.23 -14.06 14.81
N ILE A 82 16.05 -14.09 16.14
CA ILE A 82 16.93 -13.43 17.10
C ILE A 82 17.73 -14.52 17.79
N SER A 83 19.06 -14.39 17.80
CA SER A 83 19.97 -15.31 18.50
C SER A 83 20.66 -14.60 19.66
N VAL A 84 20.44 -15.09 20.88
CA VAL A 84 21.07 -14.58 22.11
C VAL A 84 21.72 -15.76 22.84
N ASP A 85 23.02 -15.68 23.08
CA ASP A 85 23.81 -16.71 23.78
C ASP A 85 23.62 -18.16 23.23
N GLY A 86 23.40 -18.26 21.93
CA GLY A 86 23.18 -19.55 21.23
C GLY A 86 21.74 -20.07 21.26
N VAL A 87 20.82 -19.37 21.91
CA VAL A 87 19.38 -19.64 21.83
C VAL A 87 18.80 -18.80 20.69
N THR A 88 18.20 -19.46 19.71
CA THR A 88 17.55 -18.81 18.58
C THR A 88 16.04 -18.89 18.73
N GLU A 89 15.37 -17.74 18.66
CA GLU A 89 13.91 -17.64 18.61
C GLU A 89 13.48 -17.03 17.28
N GLU A 90 12.53 -17.69 16.60
CA GLU A 90 11.96 -17.17 15.37
C GLU A 90 11.12 -15.92 15.65
N SER A 91 11.33 -14.90 14.83
CA SER A 91 10.56 -13.67 14.84
C SER A 91 9.60 -13.69 13.65
N PRO A 92 8.28 -13.77 13.88
CA PRO A 92 7.32 -13.86 12.80
C PRO A 92 7.33 -12.57 11.97
N THR A 93 7.30 -12.75 10.64
CA THR A 93 7.11 -11.68 9.66
C THR A 93 5.87 -11.97 8.83
N HIS A 94 5.46 -10.98 8.07
CA HIS A 94 4.42 -11.12 7.06
C HIS A 94 5.01 -11.02 5.67
N ASP A 95 4.35 -11.67 4.72
CA ASP A 95 4.69 -11.60 3.30
C ASP A 95 4.52 -10.16 2.85
N ILE A 96 5.52 -9.64 2.14
CA ILE A 96 5.42 -8.37 1.42
C ILE A 96 4.81 -8.67 0.05
N ASP A 97 3.74 -7.97 -0.31
CA ASP A 97 3.04 -8.15 -1.59
C ASP A 97 4.00 -8.01 -2.80
N CYS A 98 4.82 -6.96 -2.80
CA CYS A 98 5.81 -6.68 -3.84
C CYS A 98 7.14 -6.19 -3.24
N TYR A 99 8.20 -6.98 -3.40
CA TYR A 99 9.56 -6.63 -2.98
C TYR A 99 10.51 -6.57 -4.17
N ARG A 100 11.33 -5.52 -4.24
CA ARG A 100 12.44 -5.40 -5.19
C ARG A 100 13.54 -4.52 -4.62
N ASN A 101 14.80 -4.97 -4.70
CA ASN A 101 15.98 -4.14 -4.39
C ASN A 101 15.85 -3.32 -3.08
N ARG A 102 15.41 -3.96 -1.98
CA ARG A 102 15.24 -3.32 -0.66
C ARG A 102 14.08 -2.31 -0.58
N VAL A 103 13.25 -2.19 -1.61
CA VAL A 103 11.95 -1.52 -1.59
C VAL A 103 10.88 -2.57 -1.31
N ALA A 104 10.04 -2.32 -0.30
CA ALA A 104 8.90 -3.17 0.05
C ALA A 104 7.60 -2.40 -0.19
N MET A 105 6.68 -2.97 -0.98
CA MET A 105 5.39 -2.37 -1.30
C MET A 105 4.26 -3.28 -0.83
N GLU A 106 3.27 -2.67 -0.17
CA GLU A 106 2.06 -3.33 0.33
C GLU A 106 0.82 -2.64 -0.26
N LEU A 107 -0.14 -3.43 -0.73
CA LEU A 107 -1.36 -2.96 -1.38
C LEU A 107 -2.60 -3.28 -0.54
N GLU A 108 -3.19 -2.24 0.05
CA GLU A 108 -4.32 -2.40 0.97
C GLU A 108 -5.64 -1.90 0.37
N TRP A 109 -6.47 -2.84 -0.13
CA TRP A 109 -7.71 -2.52 -0.84
C TRP A 109 -9.01 -2.67 -0.02
N ASN A 110 -9.19 -3.70 0.82
CA ASN A 110 -10.50 -3.89 1.48
C ASN A 110 -10.50 -4.62 2.82
N ASN A 111 -9.34 -4.83 3.43
CA ASN A 111 -9.26 -5.55 4.68
C ASN A 111 -9.83 -4.72 5.85
N LYS A 112 -10.34 -5.42 6.87
CA LYS A 112 -10.71 -4.83 8.17
C LYS A 112 -9.51 -4.98 9.11
N ASP A 113 -9.33 -4.07 10.07
CA ASP A 113 -8.21 -4.03 11.03
C ASP A 113 -7.77 -5.43 11.55
N PRO A 114 -6.46 -5.70 11.72
CA PRO A 114 -5.36 -4.73 11.96
C PRO A 114 -4.26 -4.64 10.87
N PHE A 115 -4.59 -4.66 9.58
CA PHE A 115 -3.60 -4.83 8.49
C PHE A 115 -2.54 -3.71 8.43
N TYR A 116 -2.91 -2.43 8.54
CA TYR A 116 -1.90 -1.36 8.55
C TYR A 116 -0.89 -1.45 9.69
N ASP A 117 -1.32 -1.86 10.89
CA ASP A 117 -0.41 -1.99 12.02
C ASP A 117 0.61 -3.10 11.75
N ARG A 118 0.15 -4.18 11.11
CA ARG A 118 0.95 -5.33 10.70
C ARG A 118 1.97 -4.95 9.63
N ASP A 119 1.54 -4.27 8.56
CA ASP A 119 2.40 -3.95 7.42
C ASP A 119 3.43 -2.88 7.79
N LEU A 120 3.02 -1.84 8.53
CA LEU A 120 3.94 -0.83 9.06
C LEU A 120 4.95 -1.44 10.04
N ASN A 121 4.51 -2.38 10.90
CA ASN A 121 5.42 -3.09 11.78
C ASN A 121 6.40 -3.99 11.00
N ASN A 122 5.96 -4.61 9.90
CA ASN A 122 6.82 -5.41 9.02
C ASN A 122 7.89 -4.52 8.38
N PHE A 123 7.51 -3.34 7.86
CA PHE A 123 8.47 -2.35 7.36
C PHE A 123 9.47 -1.92 8.42
N ARG A 124 9.01 -1.65 9.65
CA ARG A 124 9.87 -1.30 10.78
C ARG A 124 10.92 -2.38 11.05
N LEU A 125 10.47 -3.62 11.23
CA LEU A 125 11.35 -4.75 11.54
C LEU A 125 12.38 -4.98 10.43
N LEU A 126 11.93 -5.03 9.17
CA LEU A 126 12.81 -5.29 8.05
C LEU A 126 13.79 -4.13 7.78
N PHE A 127 13.40 -2.91 8.13
CA PHE A 127 14.31 -1.77 8.12
C PHE A 127 15.40 -1.88 9.18
N ASP A 128 15.03 -2.19 10.42
CA ASP A 128 15.99 -2.35 11.52
C ASP A 128 16.96 -3.53 11.26
N LEU A 129 16.51 -4.57 10.56
CA LEU A 129 17.32 -5.70 10.09
C LEU A 129 18.13 -5.39 8.83
N ARG A 130 18.04 -4.18 8.26
CA ARG A 130 18.71 -3.77 7.03
C ARG A 130 18.35 -4.66 5.84
N VAL A 131 17.11 -5.09 5.73
CA VAL A 131 16.56 -5.84 4.58
C VAL A 131 15.78 -4.93 3.64
N VAL A 132 15.08 -3.94 4.19
CA VAL A 132 14.30 -2.92 3.51
C VAL A 132 14.88 -1.55 3.86
N ASP A 133 14.95 -0.64 2.89
CA ASP A 133 15.38 0.75 3.13
C ASP A 133 14.21 1.73 3.04
N VAL A 134 13.14 1.36 2.32
CA VAL A 134 11.94 2.18 2.16
C VAL A 134 10.70 1.29 1.95
N GLY A 135 9.63 1.62 2.68
CA GLY A 135 8.31 1.06 2.49
C GLY A 135 7.45 1.90 1.55
N VAL A 136 6.59 1.25 0.77
CA VAL A 136 5.59 1.90 -0.09
C VAL A 136 4.21 1.34 0.27
N MET A 137 3.27 2.23 0.60
CA MET A 137 1.89 1.85 0.84
C MET A 137 1.03 2.29 -0.33
N VAL A 138 0.32 1.36 -0.96
CA VAL A 138 -0.73 1.67 -1.92
C VAL A 138 -2.07 1.42 -1.26
N THR A 139 -2.93 2.42 -1.17
CA THR A 139 -4.22 2.33 -0.48
C THR A 139 -5.24 3.26 -1.09
N ARG A 140 -6.50 3.23 -0.63
CA ARG A 140 -7.54 4.20 -0.99
C ARG A 140 -7.35 5.51 -0.24
N SER A 141 -7.62 6.61 -0.92
CA SER A 141 -7.82 7.90 -0.25
C SER A 141 -9.11 7.86 0.60
N THR A 142 -9.20 8.78 1.56
CA THR A 142 -10.42 8.91 2.38
C THR A 142 -11.60 9.35 1.51
N GLU A 143 -11.34 10.19 0.51
CA GLU A 143 -12.33 10.68 -0.47
C GLU A 143 -12.86 9.54 -1.34
N LEU A 144 -11.99 8.66 -1.86
CA LEU A 144 -12.44 7.48 -2.60
C LEU A 144 -13.33 6.57 -1.75
N MET A 145 -12.97 6.32 -0.48
CA MET A 145 -13.83 5.53 0.41
C MET A 145 -15.21 6.18 0.58
N GLN A 146 -15.27 7.51 0.78
CA GLN A 146 -16.53 8.24 0.87
C GLN A 146 -17.33 8.17 -0.44
N TRP A 147 -16.66 8.31 -1.58
CA TRP A 147 -17.26 8.22 -2.91
C TRP A 147 -17.84 6.83 -3.16
N LEU A 148 -17.09 5.76 -2.88
CA LEU A 148 -17.56 4.37 -2.99
C LEU A 148 -18.78 4.11 -2.09
N ARG A 149 -18.78 4.65 -0.87
CA ARG A 149 -19.91 4.56 0.05
C ARG A 149 -21.14 5.30 -0.47
N ALA A 150 -20.97 6.51 -1.00
CA ALA A 150 -22.07 7.28 -1.59
C ALA A 150 -22.66 6.58 -2.82
N ASN A 151 -21.80 5.91 -3.60
CA ASN A 151 -22.13 5.28 -4.87
C ASN A 151 -22.36 3.75 -4.78
N HIS A 152 -22.51 3.18 -3.58
CA HIS A 152 -22.69 1.72 -3.41
C HIS A 152 -23.81 1.13 -4.29
N LYS A 153 -24.91 1.86 -4.51
CA LYS A 153 -26.04 1.40 -5.34
C LYS A 153 -25.67 1.23 -6.81
N MET A 154 -24.89 2.15 -7.39
CA MET A 154 -24.46 2.02 -8.80
C MET A 154 -23.46 0.88 -8.97
N LEU A 155 -22.80 0.45 -7.89
CA LEU A 155 -21.87 -0.67 -7.85
C LEU A 155 -22.53 -2.02 -7.48
N ASP A 156 -23.86 -2.07 -7.35
CA ASP A 156 -24.59 -3.24 -6.85
C ASP A 156 -24.04 -3.78 -5.51
N LYS A 157 -23.64 -2.85 -4.62
CA LYS A 157 -23.10 -3.15 -3.28
C LYS A 157 -24.07 -2.78 -2.17
N ALA A 158 -23.95 -3.49 -1.07
CA ALA A 158 -24.59 -3.10 0.18
C ALA A 158 -23.97 -1.80 0.71
N SER A 159 -24.77 -0.98 1.40
CA SER A 159 -24.32 0.31 1.95
C SER A 159 -23.15 0.22 2.95
N GLY A 160 -22.94 -0.95 3.56
CA GLY A 160 -21.85 -1.22 4.48
C GLY A 160 -20.55 -1.75 3.85
N THR A 161 -20.52 -2.01 2.54
CA THR A 161 -19.36 -2.63 1.87
C THR A 161 -18.10 -1.75 1.95
N TYR A 162 -18.25 -0.44 1.78
CA TYR A 162 -17.15 0.54 1.82
C TYR A 162 -17.25 1.45 3.05
N GLY A 163 -17.54 0.85 4.21
CA GLY A 163 -17.68 1.59 5.46
C GLY A 163 -16.36 2.14 6.00
N ALA A 164 -16.45 3.01 7.01
CA ALA A 164 -15.29 3.62 7.69
C ALA A 164 -14.38 2.61 8.41
N SER A 165 -14.81 1.35 8.56
CA SER A 165 -13.97 0.28 9.11
C SER A 165 -12.95 -0.27 8.10
N THR A 166 -13.15 0.00 6.80
CA THR A 166 -12.28 -0.45 5.72
C THR A 166 -10.97 0.35 5.65
N THR A 167 -9.97 -0.17 4.94
CA THR A 167 -8.67 0.50 4.73
C THR A 167 -8.80 1.76 3.88
N HIS A 168 -8.41 2.91 4.44
CA HIS A 168 -8.23 4.17 3.71
C HIS A 168 -7.18 5.04 4.39
N PHE A 169 -6.69 6.08 3.72
CA PHE A 169 -5.61 6.93 4.19
C PHE A 169 -5.86 7.54 5.57
N GLY A 170 -7.08 8.01 5.86
CA GLY A 170 -7.43 8.57 7.17
C GLY A 170 -7.29 7.62 8.37
N LYS A 171 -7.21 6.29 8.13
CA LYS A 171 -6.84 5.30 9.16
C LYS A 171 -5.34 4.99 9.17
N LEU A 172 -4.67 5.12 8.03
CA LEU A 172 -3.23 4.88 7.89
C LEU A 172 -2.39 6.01 8.49
N GLU A 173 -2.74 7.26 8.18
CA GLU A 173 -2.04 8.46 8.64
C GLU A 173 -1.78 8.47 10.16
N PRO A 174 -2.77 8.30 11.05
CA PRO A 174 -2.51 8.31 12.48
C PRO A 174 -1.58 7.20 12.95
N ARG A 175 -1.48 6.08 12.22
CA ARG A 175 -0.56 4.98 12.54
C ARG A 175 0.87 5.30 12.12
N ILE A 176 1.06 5.91 10.95
CA ILE A 176 2.38 6.41 10.53
C ILE A 176 2.87 7.48 11.51
N LEU A 177 2.02 8.47 11.82
CA LEU A 177 2.34 9.54 12.77
C LEU A 177 2.53 9.03 14.20
N GLY A 178 1.81 7.98 14.58
CA GLY A 178 1.97 7.27 15.85
C GLY A 178 3.24 6.41 15.93
N GLY A 179 4.04 6.34 14.87
CA GLY A 179 5.31 5.61 14.86
C GLY A 179 5.21 4.14 14.46
N GLY A 180 4.13 3.72 13.80
CA GLY A 180 3.94 2.33 13.36
C GLY A 180 5.08 1.80 12.48
N ALA A 181 5.62 2.64 11.60
CA ALA A 181 6.79 2.29 10.75
C ALA A 181 8.14 2.43 11.47
N GLY A 182 8.15 2.90 12.72
CA GLY A 182 9.37 3.17 13.49
C GLY A 182 10.38 4.01 12.71
N GLY A 183 11.56 3.41 12.46
CA GLY A 183 12.67 3.97 11.69
C GLY A 183 12.37 4.22 10.20
N CYS A 184 11.56 3.35 9.61
CA CYS A 184 11.47 3.15 8.17
C CYS A 184 10.84 4.35 7.45
N PRO A 185 11.48 4.90 6.40
CA PRO A 185 10.86 5.81 5.45
C PRO A 185 9.67 5.15 4.75
N VAL A 186 8.56 5.86 4.64
CA VAL A 186 7.35 5.35 3.97
C VAL A 186 6.84 6.37 2.94
N PHE A 187 6.59 5.91 1.73
CA PHE A 187 5.89 6.68 0.71
C PHE A 187 4.50 6.09 0.50
N VAL A 188 3.46 6.93 0.50
CA VAL A 188 2.07 6.47 0.36
C VAL A 188 1.48 6.97 -0.94
N PHE A 189 0.91 6.07 -1.73
CA PHE A 189 0.06 6.36 -2.87
C PHE A 189 -1.39 6.05 -2.50
N ALA A 190 -2.22 7.09 -2.40
CA ALA A 190 -3.63 6.96 -2.08
C ALA A 190 -4.50 7.22 -3.33
N MET A 191 -5.12 6.17 -3.86
CA MET A 191 -5.98 6.25 -5.06
C MET A 191 -7.26 7.04 -4.77
N THR A 192 -7.64 7.93 -5.68
CA THR A 192 -8.84 8.78 -5.59
C THR A 192 -9.95 8.30 -6.54
N GLU A 193 -11.14 8.86 -6.41
CA GLU A 193 -12.27 8.64 -7.32
C GLU A 193 -12.01 9.05 -8.77
N GLN A 194 -10.98 9.86 -9.05
CA GLN A 194 -10.63 10.25 -10.42
C GLN A 194 -10.08 9.09 -11.26
N LEU A 195 -9.64 8.01 -10.61
CA LEU A 195 -9.20 6.79 -11.29
C LEU A 195 -10.38 5.90 -11.72
N TYR A 196 -11.60 6.23 -11.31
CA TYR A 196 -12.79 5.46 -11.68
C TYR A 196 -13.12 5.62 -13.16
N ILE A 197 -13.33 4.49 -13.84
CA ILE A 197 -13.82 4.42 -15.22
C ILE A 197 -15.08 3.57 -15.27
N ASP A 198 -16.10 4.06 -15.96
CA ASP A 198 -17.32 3.30 -16.25
C ASP A 198 -17.14 2.50 -17.55
N ASP A 199 -16.97 1.17 -17.43
CA ASP A 199 -16.64 0.24 -18.51
C ASP A 199 -17.82 -0.65 -18.96
N ARG A 200 -19.06 -0.19 -18.73
CA ARG A 200 -20.31 -0.87 -19.09
C ARG A 200 -20.83 -0.57 -20.49
#